data_AF-A0A1A8JMB4-F1
#
_entry.id   AF-A0A1A8JMB4-F1
#
_cell.length_a   1.000
_cell.length_b   1.000
_cell.length_c   1.000
_cell.angle_alpha   90.00
_cell.angle_beta   90.00
_cell.angle_gamma   90.00
#
_symmetry.space_group_name_H-M   'P 1'
#
loop_
_entity.id
_entity.type
_entity.pdbx_description
1 polymer ?
#
loop_
_entity_poly.entity_id
_entity_poly.type
_entity_poly.pdbx_seq_one_letter_code
_entity_poly.pdbx_strand_id
1 'polypeptide(L)'
;MAAKSVKCWHLWLLLLLSVRASVAKNSRRSMNDDVLRPYTHGHGPAHSHRYVRDCQGILYGNTTHESWASSNDRGQPVAESRLFVTDVKDVGGVSRWVYGHMTVVHDPLQTVSVVEPGGPGGCKMNHQVSVEETAEAAGCLYAQNAGFFNTKSGVCLGNVVSNGRLVQDSRGLQNAQFGIRKDGTLVFGYLSQEEV
;
A
#
# COMPACT_ATOMS: atom_id res chain seq x y z
N MET A 1 50.69 -31.79 -20.71
CA MET A 1 50.13 -31.42 -19.38
C MET A 1 49.04 -30.34 -19.52
N ALA A 2 47.95 -30.60 -20.26
CA ALA A 2 46.89 -29.60 -20.49
C ALA A 2 45.48 -30.09 -20.11
N ALA A 3 45.25 -31.40 -20.02
CA ALA A 3 43.90 -31.96 -19.81
C ALA A 3 43.37 -31.85 -18.36
N LYS A 4 44.24 -31.68 -17.36
CA LYS A 4 43.82 -31.56 -15.94
C LYS A 4 43.34 -30.15 -15.56
N SER A 5 43.84 -29.11 -16.24
CA SER A 5 43.48 -27.71 -15.96
C SER A 5 42.08 -27.37 -16.46
N VAL A 6 41.70 -27.88 -17.65
CA VAL A 6 40.39 -27.65 -18.26
C VAL A 6 39.24 -28.24 -17.42
N LYS A 7 39.44 -29.41 -16.80
CA LYS A 7 38.45 -30.04 -15.90
C LYS A 7 38.15 -29.20 -14.65
N CYS A 8 39.14 -28.49 -14.12
CA CYS A 8 38.99 -27.67 -12.93
C CYS A 8 38.15 -26.40 -13.21
N TRP A 9 38.35 -25.79 -14.38
CA TRP A 9 37.56 -24.65 -14.82
C TRP A 9 36.08 -25.03 -14.97
N HIS A 10 35.77 -26.14 -15.62
CA HIS A 10 34.39 -26.59 -15.78
C HIS A 10 33.71 -26.89 -14.43
N LEU A 11 34.43 -27.46 -13.46
CA LEU A 11 33.91 -27.64 -12.10
C LEU A 11 33.59 -26.31 -11.42
N TRP A 12 34.48 -25.33 -11.53
CA TRP A 12 34.28 -23.99 -10.94
C TRP A 12 33.09 -23.25 -11.58
N LEU A 13 32.93 -23.38 -12.90
CA LEU A 13 31.83 -22.77 -13.64
C LEU A 13 30.49 -23.42 -13.29
N LEU A 14 30.47 -24.75 -13.13
CA LEU A 14 29.32 -25.50 -12.64
C LEU A 14 28.97 -25.11 -11.19
N LEU A 15 29.97 -24.90 -10.33
CA LEU A 15 29.76 -24.43 -8.95
C LEU A 15 29.22 -23.00 -8.90
N LEU A 16 29.71 -22.10 -9.75
CA LEU A 16 29.20 -20.72 -9.86
C LEU A 16 27.76 -20.69 -10.38
N LEU A 17 27.44 -21.54 -11.36
CA LEU A 17 26.08 -21.69 -11.89
C LEU A 17 25.13 -22.30 -10.84
N SER A 18 25.57 -23.31 -10.09
CA SER A 18 24.75 -23.91 -9.03
C SER A 18 24.58 -22.98 -7.84
N VAL A 19 25.59 -22.19 -7.45
CA VAL A 19 25.43 -21.14 -6.44
C VAL A 19 24.47 -20.04 -6.93
N ARG A 20 24.57 -19.60 -8.19
CA ARG A 20 23.59 -18.65 -8.78
C ARG A 20 22.17 -19.23 -8.83
N ALA A 21 22.01 -20.52 -9.12
CA ALA A 21 20.71 -21.20 -9.09
C ALA A 21 20.19 -21.45 -7.66
N SER A 22 21.09 -21.58 -6.68
CA SER A 22 20.75 -21.75 -5.25
C SER A 22 20.32 -20.43 -4.61
N VAL A 23 20.80 -19.29 -5.15
CA VAL A 23 20.24 -17.95 -4.90
C VAL A 23 19.05 -17.69 -5.83
N ALA A 24 18.22 -18.71 -6.08
CA ALA A 24 16.84 -18.43 -6.42
C ALA A 24 16.21 -17.82 -5.16
N LYS A 25 16.08 -16.49 -5.13
CA LYS A 25 15.21 -15.79 -4.17
C LYS A 25 13.94 -16.62 -4.06
N ASN A 26 13.53 -16.97 -2.84
CA ASN A 26 12.40 -17.85 -2.55
C ASN A 26 11.13 -17.30 -3.24
N SER A 27 10.91 -17.69 -4.50
CA SER A 27 9.94 -17.04 -5.39
C SER A 27 8.54 -17.60 -5.19
N ARG A 28 8.24 -18.06 -3.98
CA ARG A 28 6.93 -18.60 -3.64
C ARG A 28 5.92 -17.48 -3.68
N ARG A 29 5.20 -17.40 -4.80
CA ARG A 29 4.06 -16.51 -4.96
C ARG A 29 2.95 -16.97 -4.02
N SER A 30 2.30 -16.02 -3.35
CA SER A 30 1.12 -16.30 -2.52
C SER A 30 0.05 -17.04 -3.34
N MET A 31 -0.69 -17.94 -2.68
CA MET A 31 -1.83 -18.63 -3.29
C MET A 31 -3.10 -17.76 -3.33
N ASN A 32 -3.09 -16.60 -2.65
CA ASN A 32 -4.23 -15.70 -2.52
C ASN A 32 -5.49 -16.41 -2.00
N ASP A 33 -5.33 -17.29 -1.01
CA ASP A 33 -6.37 -18.11 -0.40
C ASP A 33 -7.02 -17.44 0.84
N ASP A 34 -6.34 -16.50 1.48
CA ASP A 34 -6.90 -15.65 2.54
C ASP A 34 -7.48 -14.35 1.97
N VAL A 35 -8.70 -14.42 1.44
CA VAL A 35 -9.35 -13.28 0.76
C VAL A 35 -10.39 -12.61 1.66
N LEU A 36 -10.06 -11.43 2.17
CA LEU A 36 -11.02 -10.53 2.81
C LEU A 36 -11.58 -9.52 1.80
N ARG A 37 -12.79 -9.78 1.28
CA ARG A 37 -13.42 -8.95 0.24
C ARG A 37 -14.69 -8.26 0.76
N PRO A 38 -14.72 -6.92 0.82
CA PRO A 38 -15.88 -6.19 1.37
C PRO A 38 -17.11 -6.17 0.45
N TYR A 39 -16.94 -6.33 -0.88
CA TYR A 39 -18.04 -6.26 -1.84
C TYR A 39 -18.17 -7.56 -2.65
N THR A 40 -19.40 -8.02 -2.82
CA THR A 40 -19.70 -9.20 -3.66
C THR A 40 -19.84 -8.83 -5.14
N HIS A 41 -20.31 -7.61 -5.44
CA HIS A 41 -20.57 -7.10 -6.79
C HIS A 41 -20.02 -5.67 -6.93
N GLY A 42 -19.10 -5.45 -7.87
CA GLY A 42 -18.42 -4.16 -8.00
C GLY A 42 -17.58 -3.81 -6.75
N HIS A 43 -16.91 -2.67 -6.77
CA HIS A 43 -16.20 -2.15 -5.60
C HIS A 43 -16.81 -0.80 -5.24
N GLY A 44 -17.18 -0.60 -3.96
CA GLY A 44 -17.80 0.63 -3.47
C GLY A 44 -19.31 0.70 -3.66
N PRO A 45 -19.96 1.69 -3.02
CA PRO A 45 -21.40 1.92 -3.17
C PRO A 45 -21.74 2.55 -4.53
N ALA A 46 -23.01 2.44 -4.92
CA ALA A 46 -23.55 3.05 -6.13
C ALA A 46 -24.14 4.46 -5.93
N HIS A 47 -24.26 4.92 -4.68
CA HIS A 47 -24.81 6.23 -4.36
C HIS A 47 -23.76 7.35 -4.50
N SER A 48 -24.23 8.59 -4.64
CA SER A 48 -23.37 9.76 -4.84
C SER A 48 -22.82 10.34 -3.53
N HIS A 49 -21.84 11.23 -3.63
CA HIS A 49 -21.33 12.03 -2.48
C HIS A 49 -22.44 12.79 -1.74
N ARG A 50 -23.43 13.30 -2.48
CA ARG A 50 -24.61 13.96 -1.89
C ARG A 50 -25.33 13.06 -0.90
N TYR A 51 -25.51 11.78 -1.24
CA TYR A 51 -26.14 10.81 -0.35
C TYR A 51 -25.34 10.64 0.95
N VAL A 52 -24.01 10.55 0.85
CA VAL A 52 -23.12 10.44 2.02
C VAL A 52 -23.30 11.64 2.95
N ARG A 53 -23.26 12.86 2.39
CA ARG A 53 -23.47 14.10 3.14
C ARG A 53 -24.86 14.16 3.77
N ASP A 54 -25.90 13.74 3.06
CA ASP A 54 -27.28 13.86 3.55
C ASP A 54 -27.63 12.76 4.58
N CYS A 55 -26.90 11.63 4.60
CA CYS A 55 -27.11 10.52 5.55
C CYS A 55 -26.15 10.49 6.75
N GLN A 56 -25.16 11.39 6.82
CA GLN A 56 -24.23 11.42 7.94
C GLN A 56 -24.86 12.01 9.21
N GLY A 57 -24.18 11.85 10.35
CA GLY A 57 -24.61 12.42 11.62
C GLY A 57 -24.70 13.95 11.56
N ILE A 58 -25.78 14.53 12.11
CA ILE A 58 -26.06 15.98 12.09
C ILE A 58 -24.90 16.81 12.66
N LEU A 59 -24.13 16.25 13.60
CA LEU A 59 -22.96 16.89 14.21
C LEU A 59 -21.88 17.30 13.20
N TYR A 60 -21.78 16.61 12.06
CA TYR A 60 -20.78 16.88 11.03
C TYR A 60 -21.27 17.90 9.97
N GLY A 61 -22.53 18.35 10.07
CA GLY A 61 -23.12 19.30 9.14
C GLY A 61 -23.03 18.81 7.69
N ASN A 62 -22.47 19.64 6.81
CA ASN A 62 -22.28 19.33 5.39
C ASN A 62 -20.86 18.85 5.04
N THR A 63 -19.97 18.81 6.02
CA THR A 63 -18.57 18.41 5.83
C THR A 63 -18.49 16.89 5.95
N THR A 64 -17.91 16.24 4.93
CA THR A 64 -17.81 14.77 4.84
C THR A 64 -16.39 14.26 5.01
N HIS A 65 -15.45 15.18 5.28
CA HIS A 65 -14.03 14.89 5.50
C HIS A 65 -13.45 15.79 6.57
N GLU A 66 -12.42 15.30 7.24
CA GLU A 66 -11.67 15.98 8.27
C GLU A 66 -10.31 16.43 7.71
N SER A 67 -9.82 17.59 8.17
CA SER A 67 -8.56 18.19 7.72
C SER A 67 -7.66 18.57 8.89
N TRP A 68 -6.42 18.10 8.88
CA TRP A 68 -5.43 18.37 9.93
C TRP A 68 -4.12 18.84 9.31
N ALA A 69 -3.48 19.87 9.87
CA ALA A 69 -2.13 20.24 9.46
C ALA A 69 -1.15 19.10 9.81
N SER A 70 -0.32 18.67 8.85
CA SER A 70 0.71 17.68 9.13
C SER A 70 1.82 18.27 10.01
N SER A 71 2.49 17.40 10.76
CA SER A 71 3.81 17.74 11.31
C SER A 71 4.78 18.08 10.18
N ASN A 72 5.73 18.95 10.46
CA ASN A 72 6.78 19.40 9.55
C ASN A 72 8.18 19.26 10.19
N ASP A 73 8.30 18.31 11.11
CA ASP A 73 9.55 18.04 11.82
C ASP A 73 10.52 17.31 10.89
N ARG A 74 11.54 18.06 10.45
CA ARG A 74 12.60 17.59 9.55
C ARG A 74 13.78 16.95 10.27
N GLY A 75 13.66 16.74 11.58
CA GLY A 75 14.65 16.05 12.39
C GLY A 75 14.83 14.59 11.99
N GLN A 76 15.76 13.92 12.68
CA GLN A 76 15.89 12.48 12.64
C GLN A 76 15.27 11.90 13.92
N PRO A 77 14.61 10.73 13.85
CA PRO A 77 14.40 9.91 12.64
C PRO A 77 13.27 10.45 11.74
N VAL A 78 13.31 10.13 10.44
CA VAL A 78 12.22 10.46 9.49
C VAL A 78 10.91 9.76 9.87
N ALA A 79 11.00 8.51 10.32
CA ALA A 79 9.89 7.71 10.82
C ALA A 79 10.39 6.67 11.84
N GLU A 80 9.54 6.34 12.81
CA GLU A 80 9.79 5.29 13.81
C GLU A 80 8.74 4.19 13.69
N SER A 81 9.14 2.93 13.79
CA SER A 81 8.21 1.79 13.86
C SER A 81 8.36 1.03 15.16
N ARG A 82 7.25 0.75 15.84
CA ARG A 82 7.21 -0.02 17.09
C ARG A 82 6.36 -1.27 16.91
N LEU A 83 6.93 -2.43 17.23
CA LEU A 83 6.19 -3.68 17.35
C LEU A 83 5.27 -3.61 18.57
N PHE A 84 4.04 -4.07 18.44
CA PHE A 84 3.16 -4.31 19.57
C PHE A 84 2.64 -5.75 19.55
N VAL A 85 2.41 -6.28 20.76
CA VAL A 85 1.74 -7.55 21.01
C VAL A 85 0.69 -7.29 22.08
N THR A 86 -0.58 -7.41 21.71
CA THR A 86 -1.70 -6.98 22.55
C THR A 86 -2.73 -8.09 22.66
N ASP A 87 -3.22 -8.33 23.87
CA ASP A 87 -4.39 -9.18 24.10
C ASP A 87 -5.67 -8.42 23.76
N VAL A 88 -6.46 -8.95 22.83
CA VAL A 88 -7.74 -8.39 22.41
C VAL A 88 -8.83 -9.39 22.75
N LYS A 89 -9.89 -8.92 23.40
CA LYS A 89 -11.09 -9.72 23.65
C LYS A 89 -12.09 -9.51 22.52
N ASP A 90 -12.68 -10.60 22.04
CA ASP A 90 -13.76 -10.52 21.08
C ASP A 90 -15.13 -10.31 21.72
N VAL A 91 -16.18 -10.24 20.90
CA VAL A 91 -17.56 -10.01 21.35
C VAL A 91 -18.02 -11.12 22.32
N GLY A 92 -17.48 -12.33 22.20
CA GLY A 92 -17.74 -13.44 23.11
C GLY A 92 -16.86 -13.46 24.36
N GLY A 93 -15.98 -12.46 24.53
CA GLY A 93 -15.02 -12.38 25.62
C GLY A 93 -13.81 -13.29 25.48
N VAL A 94 -13.64 -13.96 24.33
CA VAL A 94 -12.48 -14.83 24.07
C VAL A 94 -11.27 -13.96 23.78
N SER A 95 -10.19 -14.21 24.53
CA SER A 95 -8.91 -13.53 24.39
C SER A 95 -8.12 -14.07 23.20
N ARG A 96 -7.50 -13.17 22.44
CA ARG A 96 -6.57 -13.48 21.34
C ARG A 96 -5.40 -12.52 21.36
N TRP A 97 -4.18 -13.04 21.18
CA TRP A 97 -2.99 -12.23 20.99
C TRP A 97 -2.92 -11.71 19.55
N VAL A 98 -2.79 -10.40 19.39
CA VAL A 98 -2.63 -9.72 18.10
C VAL A 98 -1.25 -9.08 18.03
N TYR A 99 -0.58 -9.27 16.90
CA TYR A 99 0.76 -8.75 16.62
C TYR A 99 0.64 -7.68 15.54
N GLY A 100 1.40 -6.61 15.66
CA GLY A 100 1.42 -5.57 14.64
C GLY A 100 2.54 -4.58 14.81
N HIS A 101 2.59 -3.62 13.90
CA HIS A 101 3.52 -2.50 13.93
C HIS A 101 2.74 -1.19 13.93
N MET A 102 3.19 -0.23 14.72
CA MET A 102 2.75 1.17 14.67
C MET A 102 3.91 2.01 14.14
N THR A 103 3.74 2.62 12.97
CA THR A 103 4.75 3.49 12.36
C THR A 103 4.29 4.94 12.42
N VAL A 104 5.12 5.83 12.97
CA VAL A 104 4.89 7.27 13.07
C VAL A 104 5.84 7.99 12.11
N VAL A 105 5.32 8.94 11.32
CA VAL A 105 6.08 9.73 10.33
C VAL A 105 6.09 11.20 10.74
N HIS A 106 7.27 11.83 10.73
CA HIS A 106 7.47 13.16 11.34
C HIS A 106 7.32 14.34 10.37
N ASP A 107 7.52 14.14 9.06
CA ASP A 107 7.23 15.12 8.00
C ASP A 107 6.47 14.45 6.84
N PRO A 108 5.15 14.19 6.98
CA PRO A 108 4.39 13.43 6.01
C PRO A 108 4.38 14.02 4.60
N LEU A 109 4.34 15.36 4.48
CA LEU A 109 4.33 16.03 3.17
C LEU A 109 5.58 15.71 2.34
N GLN A 110 6.73 15.58 2.99
CA GLN A 110 7.99 15.33 2.30
C GLN A 110 8.34 13.84 2.18
N THR A 111 7.73 12.97 3.01
CA THR A 111 8.25 11.60 3.23
C THR A 111 7.24 10.48 3.07
N VAL A 112 5.94 10.80 2.94
CA VAL A 112 4.90 9.82 2.57
C VAL A 112 4.66 9.88 1.07
N SER A 113 4.62 8.73 0.42
CA SER A 113 4.28 8.61 -0.99
C SER A 113 3.35 7.44 -1.24
N VAL A 114 2.34 7.65 -2.09
CA VAL A 114 1.55 6.58 -2.69
C VAL A 114 2.26 6.16 -3.97
N VAL A 115 2.60 4.88 -4.10
CA VAL A 115 3.35 4.33 -5.24
C VAL A 115 2.50 3.29 -5.99
N GLU A 116 2.57 3.34 -7.32
CA GLU A 116 1.94 2.36 -8.19
C GLU A 116 2.67 1.00 -8.14
N PRO A 117 1.97 -0.14 -8.37
CA PRO A 117 2.56 -1.47 -8.26
C PRO A 117 3.68 -1.68 -9.30
N GLY A 118 4.91 -1.89 -8.84
CA GLY A 118 6.09 -2.00 -9.69
C GLY A 118 6.59 -0.69 -10.29
N GLY A 119 6.07 0.46 -9.85
CA GLY A 119 6.47 1.79 -10.31
C GLY A 119 5.46 2.48 -11.24
N PRO A 120 5.80 3.68 -11.75
CA PRO A 120 4.88 4.52 -12.52
C PRO A 120 4.25 3.79 -13.71
N GLY A 121 2.92 3.87 -13.83
CA GLY A 121 2.13 3.17 -14.84
C GLY A 121 1.66 1.77 -14.44
N GLY A 122 2.08 1.27 -13.28
CA GLY A 122 1.68 -0.04 -12.76
C GLY A 122 0.17 -0.25 -12.70
N CYS A 123 -0.61 0.77 -12.30
CA CYS A 123 -2.07 0.65 -12.26
C CYS A 123 -2.67 0.52 -13.66
N LYS A 124 -2.16 1.26 -14.64
CA LYS A 124 -2.63 1.18 -16.04
C LYS A 124 -2.35 -0.18 -16.67
N MET A 125 -1.28 -0.84 -16.24
CA MET A 125 -0.90 -2.18 -16.70
C MET A 125 -1.58 -3.30 -15.90
N ASN A 126 -2.40 -2.97 -14.90
CA ASN A 126 -3.02 -3.91 -13.96
C ASN A 126 -1.97 -4.82 -13.27
N HIS A 127 -0.81 -4.25 -12.95
CA HIS A 127 0.27 -4.99 -12.29
C HIS A 127 -0.11 -5.40 -10.87
N GLN A 128 0.30 -6.61 -10.50
CA GLN A 128 0.27 -7.10 -9.13
C GLN A 128 1.69 -7.44 -8.73
N VAL A 129 2.28 -6.60 -7.89
CA VAL A 129 3.68 -6.70 -7.45
C VAL A 129 3.70 -6.73 -5.92
N SER A 130 4.66 -7.44 -5.33
CA SER A 130 4.80 -7.44 -3.88
C SER A 130 5.18 -6.03 -3.39
N VAL A 131 4.85 -5.76 -2.12
CA VAL A 131 5.26 -4.51 -1.47
C VAL A 131 6.78 -4.42 -1.45
N GLU A 132 7.48 -5.52 -1.13
CA GLU A 132 8.94 -5.57 -1.09
C GLU A 132 9.58 -5.12 -2.41
N GLU A 133 9.15 -5.68 -3.54
CA GLU A 133 9.71 -5.35 -4.85
C GLU A 133 9.44 -3.89 -5.25
N THR A 134 8.24 -3.39 -4.97
CA THR A 134 7.90 -1.98 -5.26
C THR A 134 8.66 -1.02 -4.32
N ALA A 135 8.81 -1.38 -3.05
CA ALA A 135 9.46 -0.57 -2.03
C ALA A 135 10.98 -0.49 -2.22
N GLU A 136 11.62 -1.60 -2.60
CA GLU A 136 13.05 -1.65 -2.92
C GLU A 136 13.37 -0.70 -4.08
N ALA A 137 12.59 -0.74 -5.15
CA ALA A 137 12.75 0.14 -6.30
C ALA A 137 12.49 1.63 -5.98
N ALA A 138 11.61 1.92 -5.02
CA ALA A 138 11.28 3.28 -4.60
C ALA A 138 12.17 3.82 -3.46
N GLY A 139 13.07 2.99 -2.89
CA GLY A 139 13.95 3.39 -1.80
C GLY A 139 13.21 3.66 -0.48
N CYS A 140 12.12 2.94 -0.20
CA CYS A 140 11.31 3.16 1.01
C CYS A 140 12.02 2.64 2.27
N LEU A 141 11.99 3.43 3.35
CA LEU A 141 12.43 2.97 4.69
C LEU A 141 11.42 1.99 5.30
N TYR A 142 10.13 2.27 5.15
CA TYR A 142 9.01 1.43 5.54
C TYR A 142 7.99 1.45 4.40
N ALA A 143 7.33 0.31 4.15
CA ALA A 143 6.27 0.21 3.15
C ALA A 143 5.21 -0.78 3.61
N GLN A 144 3.96 -0.52 3.22
CA GLN A 144 2.80 -1.36 3.50
C GLN A 144 1.93 -1.45 2.24
N ASN A 145 1.16 -2.52 2.10
CA ASN A 145 0.11 -2.58 1.09
C ASN A 145 -0.96 -1.54 1.41
N ALA A 146 -1.52 -0.89 0.39
CA ALA A 146 -2.44 0.23 0.58
C ALA A 146 -3.82 -0.07 -0.05
N GLY A 147 -4.16 0.61 -1.14
CA GLY A 147 -5.48 0.57 -1.75
C GLY A 147 -5.95 -0.83 -2.18
N PHE A 148 -7.26 -0.99 -2.26
CA PHE A 148 -7.88 -2.19 -2.81
C PHE A 148 -7.59 -2.32 -4.30
N PHE A 149 -7.59 -3.55 -4.78
CA PHE A 149 -7.51 -3.89 -6.19
C PHE A 149 -8.41 -5.08 -6.50
N ASN A 150 -8.73 -5.28 -7.78
CA ASN A 150 -9.43 -6.49 -8.18
C ASN A 150 -8.45 -7.67 -8.15
N THR A 151 -8.67 -8.62 -7.24
CA THR A 151 -7.75 -9.76 -7.03
C THR A 151 -7.62 -10.67 -8.25
N LYS A 152 -8.59 -10.67 -9.16
CA LYS A 152 -8.56 -11.46 -10.40
C LYS A 152 -7.87 -10.72 -11.55
N SER A 153 -8.19 -9.44 -11.75
CA SER A 153 -7.73 -8.68 -12.92
C SER A 153 -6.51 -7.79 -12.65
N GLY A 154 -6.18 -7.50 -11.40
CA GLY A 154 -5.08 -6.59 -11.02
C GLY A 154 -5.41 -5.10 -11.13
N VAL A 155 -6.64 -4.76 -11.51
CA VAL A 155 -7.08 -3.36 -11.66
C VAL A 155 -7.05 -2.63 -10.31
N CYS A 156 -6.39 -1.47 -10.25
CA CYS A 156 -6.44 -0.57 -9.09
C CYS A 156 -7.86 0.00 -8.89
N LEU A 157 -8.27 0.18 -7.64
CA LEU A 157 -9.61 0.66 -7.28
C LEU A 157 -9.51 1.93 -6.42
N GLY A 158 -10.55 2.77 -6.49
CA GLY A 158 -10.58 4.04 -5.76
C GLY A 158 -9.76 5.14 -6.45
N ASN A 159 -9.61 6.27 -5.75
CA ASN A 159 -8.81 7.39 -6.23
C ASN A 159 -7.34 7.12 -5.92
N VAL A 160 -6.44 7.40 -6.87
CA VAL A 160 -4.99 7.26 -6.67
C VAL A 160 -4.31 8.51 -7.21
N VAL A 161 -3.65 9.25 -6.32
CA VAL A 161 -2.74 10.34 -6.67
C VAL A 161 -1.35 9.95 -6.21
N SER A 162 -0.39 9.87 -7.14
CA SER A 162 0.99 9.48 -6.86
C SER A 162 1.91 10.65 -7.20
N ASN A 163 2.58 11.22 -6.19
CA ASN A 163 3.48 12.37 -6.33
C ASN A 163 2.87 13.54 -7.11
N GLY A 164 1.61 13.88 -6.80
CA GLY A 164 0.85 14.95 -7.44
C GLY A 164 0.24 14.61 -8.82
N ARG A 165 0.46 13.41 -9.35
CA ARG A 165 -0.17 12.94 -10.59
C ARG A 165 -1.41 12.12 -10.28
N LEU A 166 -2.55 12.49 -10.86
CA LEU A 166 -3.75 11.66 -10.88
C LEU A 166 -3.47 10.38 -11.70
N VAL A 167 -3.44 9.23 -11.01
CA VAL A 167 -3.20 7.89 -11.58
C VAL A 167 -4.52 7.20 -11.89
N GLN A 168 -5.48 7.28 -10.97
CA GLN A 168 -6.78 6.65 -11.08
C GLN A 168 -7.85 7.57 -10.51
N ASP A 169 -8.89 7.82 -11.29
CA ASP A 169 -10.11 8.52 -10.87
C ASP A 169 -11.23 7.49 -10.68
N SER A 170 -11.79 7.45 -9.48
CA SER A 170 -12.90 6.55 -9.13
C SER A 170 -14.26 7.03 -9.66
N ARG A 171 -14.31 8.23 -10.25
CA ARG A 171 -15.52 8.90 -10.77
C ARG A 171 -16.56 9.17 -9.68
N GLY A 172 -16.08 9.68 -8.54
CA GLY A 172 -16.93 10.06 -7.41
C GLY A 172 -17.46 8.90 -6.57
N LEU A 173 -16.83 7.72 -6.66
CA LEU A 173 -17.21 6.56 -5.87
C LEU A 173 -16.86 6.74 -4.39
N GLN A 174 -17.84 6.48 -3.53
CA GLN A 174 -17.79 6.89 -2.12
C GLN A 174 -17.23 5.79 -1.21
N ASN A 175 -15.90 5.75 -1.12
CA ASN A 175 -15.16 5.01 -0.09
C ASN A 175 -14.29 5.97 0.73
N ALA A 176 -13.85 5.52 1.90
CA ALA A 176 -12.96 6.32 2.75
C ALA A 176 -11.64 6.63 2.02
N GLN A 177 -11.21 7.88 2.12
CA GLN A 177 -10.02 8.42 1.50
C GLN A 177 -9.03 8.89 2.57
N PHE A 178 -7.75 8.81 2.21
CA PHE A 178 -6.66 9.51 2.88
C PHE A 178 -5.83 10.24 1.81
N GLY A 179 -5.49 11.50 2.06
CA GLY A 179 -4.67 12.28 1.17
C GLY A 179 -3.83 13.34 1.88
N ILE A 180 -2.82 13.85 1.20
CA ILE A 180 -1.99 14.97 1.65
C ILE A 180 -2.08 16.04 0.57
N ARG A 181 -2.62 17.21 0.91
CA ARG A 181 -2.67 18.36 0.01
C ARG A 181 -1.28 18.97 -0.16
N LYS A 182 -1.10 19.76 -1.22
CA LYS A 182 0.17 20.43 -1.53
C LYS A 182 0.68 21.36 -0.41
N ASP A 183 -0.22 21.87 0.42
CA ASP A 183 0.09 22.72 1.57
C ASP A 183 0.45 21.94 2.85
N GLY A 184 0.45 20.61 2.82
CA GLY A 184 0.70 19.75 3.99
C GLY A 184 -0.55 19.40 4.80
N THR A 185 -1.74 19.78 4.35
CA THR A 185 -2.98 19.36 5.02
C THR A 185 -3.24 17.88 4.78
N LEU A 186 -3.34 17.09 5.87
CA LEU A 186 -3.83 15.72 5.86
C LEU A 186 -5.36 15.74 5.75
N VAL A 187 -5.92 14.91 4.87
CA VAL A 187 -7.36 14.83 4.63
C VAL A 187 -7.82 13.39 4.82
N PHE A 188 -8.89 13.19 5.59
CA PHE A 188 -9.49 11.88 5.87
C PHE A 188 -11.01 11.95 5.72
N GLY A 189 -11.63 11.00 5.01
CA GLY A 189 -13.09 10.90 4.92
C GLY A 189 -13.61 10.66 3.51
N TYR A 190 -14.77 11.19 3.18
CA TYR A 190 -15.39 11.04 1.87
C TYR A 190 -15.23 12.32 1.05
N LEU A 191 -14.77 12.17 -0.19
CA LEU A 191 -14.52 13.28 -1.10
C LEU A 191 -15.42 13.16 -2.33
N SER A 192 -15.90 14.29 -2.83
CA SER A 192 -16.49 14.36 -4.16
C SER A 192 -15.41 14.19 -5.23
N GLN A 193 -15.81 13.98 -6.49
CA GLN A 193 -14.83 13.87 -7.58
C GLN A 193 -14.08 15.19 -7.78
N GLU A 194 -14.74 16.32 -7.54
CA GLU A 194 -14.18 17.66 -7.71
C GLU A 194 -13.22 18.07 -6.57
N GLU A 195 -13.33 17.43 -5.40
CA GLU A 195 -12.46 17.69 -4.25
C GLU A 195 -11.10 16.96 -4.34
N VAL A 196 -10.98 15.96 -5.21
CA VAL A 196 -9.77 15.13 -5.43
C VAL A 196 -8.84 15.81 -6.42
#